data_AF-A0A6S7FT05-F1
#
_entry.id   AF-A0A6S7FT05-F1
#
_cell.length_a   1.000
_cell.length_b   1.000
_cell.length_c   1.000
_cell.angle_alpha   90.00
_cell.angle_beta   90.00
_cell.angle_gamma   90.00
#
_symmetry.space_group_name_H-M   'P 1'
#
loop_
_entity.id
_entity.type
_entity.pdbx_description
1 polymer ?
#
loop_
_entity_poly.entity_id
_entity_poly.type
_entity_poly.pdbx_seq_one_letter_code
_entity_poly.pdbx_strand_id
1 'polypeptide(L)'
;INTNLGWVLSGPVENHSQQRLEASVNMSSTHVLQLETPPSQPMHHEDDQQLRQFWDLESLGISKEEKSVVEEFTSTIGFKAGRYHVELPWKEHHPLLPDNYEMSRKRLWSLLERLKRDPEVLKEYDAVIKDQLTKGVVEIVEKEDIGELGKVHYIPHHAVIRRDKETTKLRIVYDASAKTSGPSLNECLYTGSAMTHNIMDIILRFRSHKVALADDLNSETT
;
A
#
# COMPACT_ATOMS: atom_id res chain seq x y z
N ILE A 1 -4.17 -19.35 -29.63
CA ILE A 1 -2.84 -19.50 -28.98
C ILE A 1 -2.85 -20.83 -28.23
N ASN A 2 -1.89 -21.70 -28.51
CA ASN A 2 -1.75 -22.97 -27.79
C ASN A 2 -0.95 -22.72 -26.50
N THR A 3 -1.53 -23.08 -25.36
CA THR A 3 -0.89 -22.93 -24.05
C THR A 3 -0.82 -24.30 -23.38
N ASN A 4 0.04 -24.45 -22.37
CA ASN A 4 0.15 -25.69 -21.59
C ASN A 4 -1.13 -26.04 -20.80
N LEU A 5 -2.18 -25.21 -20.88
CA LEU A 5 -3.52 -25.43 -20.30
C LEU A 5 -4.62 -25.61 -21.36
N GLY A 6 -4.25 -25.74 -22.64
CA GLY A 6 -5.18 -25.91 -23.76
C GLY A 6 -5.27 -24.71 -24.71
N TRP A 7 -6.31 -24.71 -25.53
CA TRP A 7 -6.51 -23.72 -26.61
C TRP A 7 -7.17 -22.46 -26.09
N VAL A 8 -6.53 -21.31 -26.32
CA VAL A 8 -7.12 -19.98 -26.09
C VAL A 8 -7.41 -19.31 -27.43
N LEU A 9 -8.68 -18.96 -27.67
CA LEU A 9 -9.09 -18.13 -28.81
C LEU A 9 -9.44 -16.73 -28.29
N SER A 10 -8.77 -15.70 -28.80
CA SER A 10 -9.02 -14.30 -28.43
C SER A 10 -9.00 -13.44 -29.69
N GLY A 11 -10.06 -12.64 -29.86
CA GLY A 11 -10.23 -11.72 -30.98
C GLY A 11 -11.49 -10.87 -30.80
N PRO A 12 -11.57 -9.68 -31.42
CA PRO A 12 -12.77 -8.87 -31.40
C PRO A 12 -13.92 -9.61 -32.11
N VAL A 13 -15.09 -9.62 -31.47
CA VAL A 13 -16.32 -10.18 -32.05
C VAL A 13 -17.02 -9.05 -32.79
N GLU A 14 -17.17 -9.17 -34.12
CA GLU A 14 -17.96 -8.22 -34.90
C GLU A 14 -19.45 -8.41 -34.58
N ASN A 15 -20.00 -7.50 -33.78
CA ASN A 15 -21.44 -7.40 -33.58
C ASN A 15 -22.08 -6.73 -34.79
N HIS A 16 -22.59 -7.52 -35.73
CA HIS A 16 -23.58 -7.04 -36.69
C HIS A 16 -24.95 -6.93 -36.03
N SER A 17 -25.25 -5.78 -35.42
CA SER A 17 -26.62 -5.24 -35.42
C SER A 17 -26.64 -3.75 -35.09
N GLN A 18 -27.33 -3.02 -35.95
CA GLN A 18 -27.57 -1.59 -35.90
C GLN A 18 -28.50 -1.24 -34.72
N GLN A 19 -28.10 -0.29 -33.87
CA GLN A 19 -28.80 1.00 -33.67
C GLN A 19 -28.11 1.80 -32.56
N ARG A 20 -27.89 3.07 -32.88
CA ARG A 20 -27.16 4.07 -32.10
C ARG A 20 -28.08 4.62 -31.00
N LEU A 21 -27.83 4.25 -29.75
CA LEU A 21 -28.20 5.01 -28.54
C LEU A 21 -27.03 4.92 -27.55
N GLU A 22 -26.71 6.05 -26.96
CA GLU A 22 -25.50 6.32 -26.16
C GLU A 22 -25.48 5.54 -24.83
N ALA A 23 -24.99 4.30 -24.88
CA ALA A 23 -24.44 3.58 -23.73
C ALA A 23 -23.50 2.49 -24.25
N SER A 24 -22.19 2.61 -24.00
CA SER A 24 -21.24 1.55 -24.33
C SER A 24 -21.40 0.40 -23.33
N VAL A 25 -22.19 -0.61 -23.67
CA VAL A 25 -22.27 -1.86 -22.92
C VAL A 25 -21.15 -2.78 -23.43
N ASN A 26 -20.07 -2.91 -22.66
CA ASN A 26 -19.08 -3.95 -22.90
C ASN A 26 -19.63 -5.30 -22.42
N MET A 27 -20.26 -6.04 -23.33
CA MET A 27 -20.72 -7.41 -23.05
C MET A 27 -19.56 -8.39 -23.27
N SER A 28 -18.94 -8.86 -22.20
CA SER A 28 -17.94 -9.93 -22.24
C SER A 28 -18.60 -11.25 -21.83
N SER A 29 -18.80 -12.16 -22.79
CA SER A 29 -19.31 -13.51 -22.52
C SER A 29 -18.15 -14.47 -22.25
N THR A 30 -18.07 -15.03 -21.05
CA THR A 30 -17.10 -16.08 -20.70
C THR A 30 -17.78 -17.44 -20.80
N HIS A 31 -17.37 -18.26 -21.76
CA HIS A 31 -17.79 -19.66 -21.85
C HIS A 31 -16.78 -20.52 -21.10
N VAL A 32 -17.26 -21.30 -20.11
CA VAL A 32 -16.45 -22.29 -19.40
C VAL A 32 -16.73 -23.65 -20.03
N LEU A 33 -15.72 -24.24 -20.68
CA LEU A 33 -15.76 -25.62 -21.15
C LEU A 33 -15.37 -26.54 -19.98
N GLN A 34 -16.35 -27.28 -19.47
CA GLN A 34 -16.09 -28.39 -18.55
C GLN A 34 -15.59 -29.58 -19.36
N LEU A 35 -14.30 -29.90 -19.21
CA LEU A 35 -13.71 -31.12 -19.74
C LEU A 35 -13.84 -32.21 -18.68
N GLU A 36 -14.73 -33.16 -18.91
CA GLU A 36 -14.75 -34.41 -18.15
C GLU A 36 -13.56 -35.25 -18.62
N THR A 37 -12.49 -35.28 -17.82
CA THR A 37 -11.43 -36.26 -18.01
C THR A 37 -11.94 -37.63 -17.53
N PRO A 38 -11.70 -38.72 -18.27
CA PRO A 38 -11.94 -40.06 -17.75
C PRO A 38 -11.14 -40.22 -16.45
N PRO A 39 -11.58 -41.04 -15.48
CA PRO A 39 -10.90 -41.19 -14.20
C PRO A 39 -9.49 -41.70 -14.47
N SER A 40 -8.53 -40.78 -14.47
CA SER A 40 -7.11 -41.09 -14.44
C SER A 40 -6.83 -41.82 -13.12
N GLN A 41 -5.88 -42.75 -13.19
CA GLN A 41 -5.37 -43.53 -12.05
C GLN A 41 -5.20 -42.65 -10.81
N PRO A 42 -5.37 -43.21 -9.59
CA PRO A 42 -5.32 -42.44 -8.35
C PRO A 42 -4.06 -41.58 -8.35
N MET A 43 -4.29 -40.27 -8.32
CA MET A 43 -3.27 -39.24 -8.33
C MET A 43 -2.20 -39.61 -7.31
N HIS A 44 -0.93 -39.66 -7.73
CA HIS A 44 0.16 -40.02 -6.82
C HIS A 44 0.19 -39.00 -5.67
N HIS A 45 0.24 -39.49 -4.43
CA HIS A 45 0.20 -38.65 -3.22
C HIS A 45 1.26 -37.52 -3.21
N GLU A 46 2.36 -37.69 -3.94
CA GLU A 46 3.42 -36.68 -4.10
C GLU A 46 2.97 -35.48 -4.96
N ASP A 47 2.20 -35.70 -6.02
CA ASP A 47 1.70 -34.62 -6.90
C ASP A 47 0.68 -33.75 -6.15
N ASP A 48 -0.15 -34.37 -5.31
CA ASP A 48 -1.15 -33.69 -4.48
C ASP A 48 -0.48 -32.87 -3.37
N GLN A 49 0.64 -33.37 -2.82
CA GLN A 49 1.44 -32.64 -1.85
C GLN A 49 2.19 -31.47 -2.48
N GLN A 50 2.73 -31.63 -3.69
CA GLN A 50 3.38 -30.54 -4.43
C GLN A 50 2.39 -29.47 -4.88
N LEU A 51 1.19 -29.85 -5.32
CA LEU A 51 0.13 -28.89 -5.65
C LEU A 51 -0.32 -28.14 -4.40
N ARG A 52 -0.51 -28.84 -3.28
CA ARG A 52 -0.83 -28.21 -2.00
C ARG A 52 0.27 -27.29 -1.53
N GLN A 53 1.55 -27.65 -1.68
CA GLN A 53 2.69 -26.77 -1.38
C GLN A 53 2.74 -25.55 -2.30
N PHE A 54 2.44 -25.73 -3.59
CA PHE A 54 2.40 -24.65 -4.58
C PHE A 54 1.24 -23.66 -4.33
N TRP A 55 0.13 -24.16 -3.79
CA TRP A 55 -1.03 -23.36 -3.38
C TRP A 55 -1.04 -23.03 -1.88
N ASP A 56 -0.01 -23.46 -1.13
CA ASP A 56 0.08 -23.21 0.31
C ASP A 56 0.48 -21.76 0.52
N LEU A 57 -0.24 -21.07 1.39
CA LEU A 57 -0.05 -19.64 1.61
C LEU A 57 1.34 -19.31 2.21
N GLU A 58 1.97 -20.28 2.88
CA GLU A 58 3.36 -20.17 3.34
C GLU A 58 4.36 -20.06 2.16
N SER A 59 4.07 -20.66 1.00
CA SER A 59 4.91 -20.55 -0.21
C SER A 59 4.74 -19.20 -0.94
N LEU A 60 3.66 -18.48 -0.65
CA LEU A 60 3.37 -17.13 -1.13
C LEU A 60 3.94 -16.03 -0.21
N GLY A 61 4.69 -16.42 0.83
CA GLY A 61 5.37 -15.49 1.74
C GLY A 61 4.53 -15.00 2.92
N ILE A 62 3.37 -15.62 3.19
CA ILE A 62 2.55 -15.32 4.37
C ILE A 62 3.05 -16.22 5.51
N SER A 63 3.96 -15.72 6.34
CA SER A 63 4.56 -16.49 7.44
C SER A 63 3.70 -16.43 8.71
N LYS A 64 3.85 -17.42 9.61
CA LYS A 64 3.19 -17.43 10.93
C LYS A 64 3.62 -16.29 11.86
N GLU A 65 4.74 -15.63 11.58
CA GLU A 65 5.25 -14.50 12.37
C GLU A 65 4.27 -13.31 12.32
N GLU A 66 3.47 -13.21 11.25
CA GLU A 66 2.50 -12.14 11.05
C GLU A 66 1.39 -12.10 12.11
N LYS A 67 1.00 -13.25 12.69
CA LYS A 67 -0.05 -13.28 13.72
C LYS A 67 0.40 -12.61 15.02
N SER A 68 1.65 -12.82 15.41
CA SER A 68 2.20 -12.25 16.65
C SER A 68 2.28 -10.72 16.56
N VAL A 69 2.71 -10.19 15.41
CA VAL A 69 2.85 -8.73 15.20
C VAL A 69 1.49 -8.03 15.19
N VAL A 70 0.46 -8.65 14.61
CA VAL A 70 -0.90 -8.08 14.59
C VAL A 70 -1.52 -8.05 15.98
N GLU A 71 -1.31 -9.10 16.78
CA GLU A 71 -1.78 -9.16 18.17
C GLU A 71 -1.10 -8.10 19.03
N GLU A 72 0.22 -7.96 18.92
CA GLU A 72 0.99 -6.92 19.60
C GLU A 72 0.50 -5.52 19.18
N PHE A 73 0.42 -5.24 17.88
CA PHE A 73 -0.09 -3.97 17.36
C PHE A 73 -1.48 -3.65 17.93
N THR A 74 -2.40 -4.61 17.90
CA THR A 74 -3.78 -4.44 18.40
C THR A 74 -3.78 -4.15 19.91
N SER A 75 -2.87 -4.76 20.67
CA SER A 75 -2.75 -4.53 22.12
C SER A 75 -2.27 -3.11 22.47
N THR A 76 -1.53 -2.45 21.58
CA THR A 76 -1.04 -1.08 21.78
C THR A 76 -2.06 0.00 21.40
N ILE A 77 -3.17 -0.38 20.76
CA ILE A 77 -4.24 0.55 20.41
C ILE A 77 -4.90 1.03 21.70
N GLY A 78 -4.80 2.33 21.95
CA GLY A 78 -5.53 2.97 23.05
C GLY A 78 -6.25 4.22 22.58
N PHE A 79 -7.29 4.60 23.32
CA PHE A 79 -8.05 5.81 23.05
C PHE A 79 -7.76 6.83 24.16
N LYS A 80 -7.08 7.92 23.80
CA LYS A 80 -6.75 9.01 24.72
C LYS A 80 -7.05 10.34 24.06
N ALA A 81 -7.61 11.27 24.83
CA ALA A 81 -7.90 12.64 24.39
C ALA A 81 -8.70 12.73 23.07
N GLY A 82 -9.64 11.81 22.85
CA GLY A 82 -10.49 11.82 21.66
C GLY A 82 -9.83 11.25 20.39
N ARG A 83 -8.63 10.68 20.49
CA ARG A 83 -7.91 10.07 19.36
C ARG A 83 -7.45 8.66 19.70
N TYR A 84 -7.37 7.82 18.68
CA TYR A 84 -6.67 6.55 18.77
C TYR A 84 -5.17 6.81 18.72
N HIS A 85 -4.44 6.25 19.67
CA HIS A 85 -2.99 6.17 19.66
C HIS A 85 -2.59 4.71 19.45
N VAL A 86 -1.52 4.51 18.71
CA VAL A 86 -0.93 3.20 18.49
C VAL A 86 0.58 3.36 18.53
N GLU A 87 1.27 2.36 19.07
CA GLU A 87 2.72 2.38 19.10
C GLU A 87 3.27 1.91 17.74
N LEU A 88 4.46 2.39 17.38
CA LEU A 88 5.14 1.89 16.19
C LEU A 88 5.54 0.42 16.42
N PRO A 89 5.33 -0.48 15.46
CA PRO A 89 5.61 -1.91 15.63
C PRO A 89 7.12 -2.17 15.50
N TRP A 90 7.88 -1.94 16.57
CA TRP A 90 9.33 -2.15 16.61
C TRP A 90 9.70 -3.64 16.57
N LYS A 91 10.76 -4.00 15.83
CA LYS A 91 11.29 -5.38 15.86
C LYS A 91 12.01 -5.65 17.19
N GLU A 92 11.76 -6.78 17.83
CA GLU A 92 12.34 -7.14 19.15
C GLU A 92 13.88 -7.01 19.23
N HIS A 93 14.57 -7.24 18.12
CA HIS A 93 16.03 -7.15 18.02
C HIS A 93 16.49 -6.13 16.97
N HIS A 94 15.75 -5.03 16.81
CA HIS A 94 16.16 -4.01 15.85
C HIS A 94 17.51 -3.38 16.24
N PRO A 95 18.38 -3.08 15.25
CA PRO A 95 19.59 -2.30 15.51
C PRO A 95 19.24 -0.92 16.06
N LEU A 96 20.13 -0.33 16.86
CA LEU A 96 19.96 1.01 17.40
C LEU A 96 19.78 2.01 16.24
N LEU A 97 18.68 2.76 16.27
CA LEU A 97 18.39 3.78 15.27
C LEU A 97 19.26 5.02 15.55
N PRO A 98 20.21 5.38 14.66
CA PRO A 98 21.12 6.48 14.90
C PRO A 98 20.41 7.84 14.78
N ASP A 99 20.97 8.86 15.43
CA ASP A 99 20.58 10.24 15.18
C ASP A 99 20.91 10.61 13.72
N ASN A 100 19.91 11.17 13.03
CA ASN A 100 20.00 11.58 11.64
C ASN A 100 19.74 13.09 11.45
N TYR A 101 19.67 13.87 12.54
CA TYR A 101 19.32 15.28 12.52
C TYR A 101 20.12 16.10 11.50
N GLU A 102 21.46 15.97 11.50
CA GLU A 102 22.30 16.78 10.61
C GLU A 102 22.01 16.49 9.12
N MET A 103 21.77 15.23 8.78
CA MET A 103 21.43 14.80 7.43
C MET A 103 20.05 15.32 7.01
N SER A 104 19.05 15.15 7.88
CA SER A 104 17.68 15.62 7.66
C SER A 104 17.64 17.15 7.53
N ARG A 105 18.39 17.88 8.36
CA ARG A 105 18.53 19.34 8.29
C ARG A 105 19.17 19.80 6.97
N LYS A 106 20.24 19.14 6.50
CA LYS A 106 20.86 19.45 5.20
C LYS A 106 19.88 19.23 4.05
N ARG A 107 19.13 18.12 4.07
CA ARG A 107 18.09 17.85 3.06
C ARG A 107 16.99 18.89 3.05
N LEU A 108 16.51 19.30 4.24
CA LEU A 108 15.53 20.38 4.38
C LEU A 108 16.05 21.69 3.79
N TRP A 109 17.29 22.06 4.09
CA TRP A 109 17.88 23.29 3.58
C TRP A 109 17.95 23.30 2.05
N SER A 110 18.46 22.23 1.43
CA SER A 110 18.49 22.07 -0.02
C SER A 110 17.09 22.09 -0.65
N LEU A 111 16.10 21.49 0.02
CA LEU A 111 14.70 21.56 -0.42
C LEU A 111 14.20 23.00 -0.42
N LEU A 112 14.41 23.74 0.66
CA LEU A 112 13.97 25.14 0.77
C LEU A 112 14.67 26.04 -0.25
N GLU A 113 15.96 25.87 -0.50
CA GLU A 113 16.67 26.61 -1.55
C GLU A 113 16.07 26.35 -2.94
N ARG A 114 15.71 25.09 -3.24
CA ARG A 114 15.07 24.73 -4.50
C ARG A 114 13.67 25.33 -4.60
N LEU A 115 12.86 25.24 -3.55
CA LEU A 115 11.49 25.79 -3.53
C LEU A 115 11.48 27.31 -3.65
N LYS A 116 12.45 28.01 -3.05
CA LYS A 116 12.56 29.49 -3.17
C LYS A 116 12.76 29.98 -4.61
N ARG A 117 13.23 29.12 -5.52
CA ARG A 117 13.38 29.47 -6.95
C ARG A 117 12.04 29.51 -7.69
N ASP A 118 11.00 28.91 -7.12
CA ASP A 118 9.65 28.84 -7.69
C ASP A 118 8.62 29.25 -6.61
N PRO A 119 8.28 30.54 -6.51
CA PRO A 119 7.41 31.05 -5.45
C PRO A 119 6.02 30.43 -5.42
N GLU A 120 5.48 30.00 -6.57
CA GLU A 120 4.17 29.35 -6.64
C GLU A 120 4.22 27.97 -5.98
N VAL A 121 5.23 27.17 -6.34
CA VAL A 121 5.44 25.84 -5.75
C VAL A 121 5.73 25.94 -4.25
N LEU A 122 6.49 26.95 -3.80
CA LEU A 122 6.73 27.18 -2.37
C LEU A 122 5.41 27.47 -1.61
N LYS A 123 4.53 28.28 -2.20
CA LYS A 123 3.22 28.60 -1.61
C LYS A 123 2.33 27.36 -1.51
N GLU A 124 2.30 26.53 -2.55
CA GLU A 124 1.56 25.25 -2.52
C GLU A 124 2.14 24.30 -1.47
N TYR A 125 3.47 24.21 -1.37
CA TYR A 125 4.14 23.39 -0.37
C TYR A 125 3.79 23.80 1.06
N ASP A 126 3.86 25.10 1.36
CA ASP A 126 3.49 25.66 2.66
C ASP A 126 2.01 25.40 2.99
N ALA A 127 1.12 25.52 2.00
CA ALA A 127 -0.29 25.20 2.17
C ALA A 127 -0.52 23.74 2.57
N VAL A 128 0.20 22.78 1.97
CA VAL A 128 0.09 21.35 2.34
C VAL A 128 0.57 21.09 3.76
N ILE A 129 1.69 21.70 4.20
CA ILE A 129 2.17 21.55 5.58
C ILE A 129 1.17 22.14 6.59
N LYS A 130 0.60 23.31 6.30
CA LYS A 130 -0.41 23.94 7.17
C LYS A 130 -1.71 23.14 7.23
N ASP A 131 -2.12 22.55 6.12
CA ASP A 131 -3.27 21.64 6.08
C ASP A 131 -3.03 20.40 6.95
N GLN A 132 -1.84 19.77 6.83
CA GLN A 132 -1.45 18.64 7.69
C GLN A 132 -1.44 19.02 9.18
N LEU A 133 -0.96 20.22 9.53
CA LEU A 133 -0.99 20.72 10.90
C LEU A 133 -2.43 20.92 11.40
N THR A 134 -3.31 21.48 10.56
CA THR A 134 -4.72 21.73 10.90
C THR A 134 -5.49 20.42 11.07
N LYS A 135 -5.21 19.43 10.23
CA LYS A 135 -5.78 18.08 10.30
C LYS A 135 -5.20 17.24 11.45
N GLY A 136 -4.15 17.72 12.12
CA GLY A 136 -3.47 16.99 13.20
C GLY A 136 -2.66 15.78 12.72
N VAL A 137 -2.29 15.76 11.43
CA VAL A 137 -1.39 14.75 10.84
C VAL A 137 0.05 14.98 11.31
N VAL A 138 0.42 16.25 11.48
CA VAL A 138 1.70 16.68 12.06
C VAL A 138 1.42 17.65 13.20
N GLU A 139 2.33 17.74 14.15
CA GLU A 139 2.27 18.69 15.26
C GLU A 139 3.61 19.41 15.44
N ILE A 140 3.57 20.53 16.16
CA ILE A 140 4.78 21.25 16.53
C ILE A 140 5.36 20.55 17.76
N VAL A 141 6.61 20.10 17.65
CA VAL A 141 7.34 19.49 18.76
C VAL A 141 8.04 20.58 19.57
N GLU A 142 7.75 20.69 20.87
CA GLU A 142 8.45 21.61 21.77
C GLU A 142 9.85 21.08 22.11
N LYS A 143 10.77 21.94 22.55
CA LYS A 143 12.16 21.51 22.82
C LYS A 143 12.24 20.53 23.99
N GLU A 144 11.29 20.66 24.90
CA GLU A 144 11.09 19.88 26.10
C GLU A 144 10.62 18.44 25.77
N ASP A 145 9.99 18.25 24.60
CA ASP A 145 9.51 16.95 24.11
C ASP A 145 10.56 16.19 23.30
N ILE A 146 11.74 16.80 23.05
CA ILE A 146 12.85 16.13 22.39
C ILE A 146 13.44 15.11 23.37
N GLY A 147 13.05 13.85 23.18
CA GLY A 147 13.51 12.72 23.98
C GLY A 147 15.01 12.44 23.87
N GLU A 148 15.45 11.44 24.63
CA GLU A 148 16.84 10.98 24.64
C GLU A 148 17.29 10.44 23.26
N LEU A 149 18.60 10.46 23.00
CA LEU A 149 19.21 9.81 21.84
C LEU A 149 18.71 8.36 21.70
N GLY A 150 18.26 8.01 20.49
CA GLY A 150 17.66 6.70 20.19
C GLY A 150 16.14 6.65 20.26
N LYS A 151 15.47 7.65 20.87
CA LYS A 151 14.01 7.82 20.84
C LYS A 151 13.52 8.84 19.81
N VAL A 152 14.44 9.65 19.28
CA VAL A 152 14.13 10.69 18.29
C VAL A 152 14.74 10.32 16.94
N HIS A 153 13.92 10.39 15.89
CA HIS A 153 14.36 10.20 14.51
C HIS A 153 13.65 11.20 13.59
N TYR A 154 14.40 11.87 12.72
CA TYR A 154 13.86 12.91 11.85
C TYR A 154 13.58 12.34 10.47
N ILE A 155 12.34 12.42 9.99
CA ILE A 155 11.98 11.91 8.67
C ILE A 155 12.18 13.02 7.62
N PRO A 156 13.17 12.94 6.72
CA PRO A 156 13.30 13.90 5.64
C PRO A 156 12.06 13.83 4.74
N HIS A 157 11.72 14.95 4.11
CA HIS A 157 10.61 15.01 3.17
C HIS A 157 10.99 15.76 1.90
N HIS A 158 10.26 15.52 0.82
CA HIS A 158 10.45 16.24 -0.44
C HIS A 158 9.14 16.42 -1.20
N ALA A 159 9.11 17.46 -2.04
CA ALA A 159 7.99 17.72 -2.95
C ALA A 159 8.11 16.87 -4.21
N VAL A 160 7.04 16.14 -4.56
CA VAL A 160 6.83 15.54 -5.87
C VAL A 160 5.79 16.36 -6.61
N ILE A 161 6.17 16.89 -7.77
CA ILE A 161 5.36 17.83 -8.54
C ILE A 161 4.88 17.13 -9.81
N ARG A 162 3.57 17.10 -10.02
CA ARG A 162 2.91 16.52 -11.21
C ARG A 162 2.17 17.63 -11.95
N ARG A 163 2.87 18.31 -12.85
CA ARG A 163 2.35 19.44 -13.63
C ARG A 163 1.30 19.03 -14.66
N ASP A 164 1.19 17.74 -14.92
CA ASP A 164 0.28 17.05 -15.85
C ASP A 164 -1.11 16.77 -15.26
N LYS A 165 -1.32 17.00 -13.94
CA LYS A 165 -2.62 16.80 -13.28
C LYS A 165 -3.35 18.11 -12.99
N GLU A 166 -4.67 18.11 -13.19
CA GLU A 166 -5.53 19.27 -12.91
C GLU A 166 -5.71 19.55 -11.40
N THR A 167 -5.81 18.52 -10.57
CA THR A 167 -6.36 18.65 -9.20
C THR A 167 -5.38 18.39 -8.05
N THR A 168 -4.13 17.96 -8.31
CA THR A 168 -3.11 17.84 -7.23
C THR A 168 -1.70 17.97 -7.82
N LYS A 169 -1.25 19.21 -8.00
CA LYS A 169 0.04 19.53 -8.63
C LYS A 169 1.23 19.21 -7.74
N LEU A 170 1.05 19.14 -6.42
CA LEU A 170 2.13 18.92 -5.44
C LEU A 170 1.70 17.93 -4.36
N ARG A 171 2.59 16.99 -4.04
CA ARG A 171 2.49 16.12 -2.86
C ARG A 171 3.80 16.13 -2.08
N ILE A 172 3.70 16.05 -0.76
CA ILE A 172 4.86 15.91 0.14
C ILE A 172 5.05 14.42 0.44
N VAL A 173 6.25 13.92 0.20
CA VAL A 173 6.63 12.54 0.46
C VAL A 173 7.64 12.51 1.60
N TYR A 174 7.32 11.75 2.64
CA TYR A 174 8.16 11.49 3.80
C TYR A 174 9.02 10.23 3.55
N ASP A 175 10.33 10.37 3.72
CA ASP A 175 11.33 9.34 3.41
C ASP A 175 11.81 8.64 4.70
N ALA A 176 11.00 7.72 5.21
CA ALA A 176 11.35 6.88 6.38
C ALA A 176 12.41 5.81 6.07
N SER A 177 12.83 5.69 4.80
CA SER A 177 13.94 4.84 4.35
C SER A 177 15.27 5.58 4.33
N ALA A 178 15.30 6.87 4.66
CA ALA A 178 16.53 7.64 4.73
C ALA A 178 17.47 7.08 5.81
N LYS A 179 18.72 6.81 5.43
CA LYS A 179 19.75 6.27 6.32
C LYS A 179 21.03 7.09 6.29
N THR A 180 21.73 7.09 7.43
CA THR A 180 23.06 7.68 7.60
C THR A 180 24.07 6.53 7.77
N SER A 181 24.60 6.33 8.98
CA SER A 181 25.57 5.30 9.35
C SER A 181 24.92 4.22 10.20
N GLY A 182 23.78 3.69 9.75
CA GLY A 182 22.99 2.70 10.48
C GLY A 182 21.67 2.38 9.77
N PRO A 183 20.75 1.68 10.43
CA PRO A 183 19.45 1.33 9.87
C PRO A 183 18.59 2.57 9.59
N SER A 184 17.64 2.44 8.67
CA SER A 184 16.52 3.35 8.51
C SER A 184 15.37 3.01 9.47
N LEU A 185 14.43 3.94 9.69
CA LEU A 185 13.24 3.68 10.50
C LEU A 185 12.46 2.46 9.99
N ASN A 186 12.28 2.36 8.67
CA ASN A 186 11.60 1.21 8.04
C ASN A 186 12.30 -0.13 8.29
N GLU A 187 13.62 -0.16 8.45
CA GLU A 187 14.36 -1.39 8.76
C GLU A 187 14.17 -1.80 10.24
N CYS A 188 13.93 -0.85 11.13
CA CYS A 188 13.68 -1.09 12.56
C CYS A 188 12.25 -1.52 12.88
N LEU A 189 11.29 -1.24 12.00
CA LEU A 189 9.88 -1.59 12.18
C LEU A 189 9.51 -2.89 11.47
N TYR A 190 8.57 -3.65 12.03
CA TYR A 190 7.91 -4.73 11.31
C TYR A 190 7.14 -4.13 10.13
N THR A 191 7.23 -4.81 8.97
CA THR A 191 6.32 -4.53 7.88
C THR A 191 4.93 -4.93 8.34
N GLY A 192 3.96 -4.02 8.24
CA GLY A 192 2.57 -4.36 8.53
C GLY A 192 2.12 -5.54 7.68
N SER A 193 1.26 -6.39 8.25
CA SER A 193 0.67 -7.49 7.50
C SER A 193 -0.06 -6.95 6.27
N ALA A 194 -0.05 -7.72 5.18
CA ALA A 194 -0.80 -7.36 3.99
C ALA A 194 -2.30 -7.39 4.32
N MET A 195 -2.87 -6.23 4.67
CA MET A 195 -4.30 -6.03 4.90
C MET A 195 -5.14 -6.21 3.62
N THR A 196 -4.48 -6.44 2.47
CA THR A 196 -5.14 -6.73 1.21
C THR A 196 -5.74 -8.13 1.26
N HIS A 197 -7.07 -8.19 1.31
CA HIS A 197 -7.80 -9.43 1.08
C HIS A 197 -7.32 -10.09 -0.23
N ASN A 198 -7.32 -11.42 -0.27
CA ASN A 198 -6.91 -12.15 -1.46
C ASN A 198 -7.73 -11.67 -2.68
N ILE A 199 -7.04 -11.22 -3.72
CA ILE A 199 -7.66 -10.67 -4.92
C ILE A 199 -8.64 -11.66 -5.57
N MET A 200 -8.33 -12.97 -5.51
CA MET A 200 -9.22 -14.02 -6.02
C MET A 200 -10.50 -14.08 -5.19
N ASP A 201 -10.41 -13.97 -3.87
CA ASP A 201 -11.59 -13.94 -2.99
C ASP A 201 -12.44 -12.70 -3.26
N ILE A 202 -11.80 -11.53 -3.45
CA ILE A 202 -12.50 -10.30 -3.82
C ILE A 202 -13.25 -10.49 -5.14
N ILE A 203 -12.57 -10.98 -6.19
CA ILE A 203 -13.17 -11.19 -7.52
C ILE A 203 -14.31 -12.21 -7.46
N LEU A 204 -14.13 -13.32 -6.75
CA LEU A 204 -15.16 -14.36 -6.62
C LEU A 204 -16.40 -13.83 -5.89
N ARG A 205 -16.23 -13.05 -4.81
CA ARG A 205 -17.35 -12.40 -4.10
C ARG A 205 -18.02 -11.32 -4.95
N PHE A 206 -17.24 -10.57 -5.74
CA PHE A 206 -17.77 -9.58 -6.67
C PHE A 206 -18.65 -10.23 -7.75
N ARG A 207 -18.28 -11.43 -8.21
CA ARG A 207 -19.02 -12.19 -9.24
C ARG A 207 -20.17 -13.04 -8.69
N SER A 208 -20.27 -13.25 -7.39
CA SER A 208 -21.32 -14.10 -6.79
C SER A 208 -22.68 -13.42 -6.72
N HIS A 209 -22.74 -12.10 -6.87
CA HIS A 209 -23.98 -11.32 -6.84
C HIS A 209 -24.25 -10.64 -8.18
N LYS A 210 -25.53 -10.41 -8.51
CA LYS A 210 -25.95 -9.77 -9.76
C LYS A 210 -25.61 -8.28 -9.84
N VAL A 211 -25.44 -7.64 -8.68
CA VAL A 211 -25.16 -6.22 -8.54
C VAL A 211 -23.96 -6.08 -7.63
N ALA A 212 -23.00 -5.25 -8.02
CA ALA A 212 -21.85 -4.90 -7.22
C ALA A 212 -21.77 -3.38 -7.07
N LEU A 213 -21.38 -2.93 -5.88
CA LEU A 213 -21.21 -1.53 -5.55
C LEU A 213 -19.73 -1.28 -5.32
N ALA A 214 -19.18 -0.32 -6.04
CA ALA A 214 -17.79 0.11 -5.91
C ALA A 214 -17.81 1.60 -5.61
N ASP A 215 -17.05 1.99 -4.59
CA ASP A 215 -16.89 3.37 -4.17
C ASP A 215 -15.42 3.64 -3.89
N ASP A 216 -14.97 4.86 -4.15
CA ASP A 216 -13.60 5.30 -3.90
C ASP A 216 -13.57 6.08 -2.59
N LEU A 217 -13.09 5.44 -1.53
CA LEU A 217 -12.98 6.08 -0.23
C LEU A 217 -11.72 6.94 -0.18
N ASN A 218 -11.92 8.26 -0.26
CA ASN A 218 -10.85 9.21 0.07
C ASN A 218 -10.57 9.15 1.58
N SER A 219 -9.32 8.85 1.95
CA SER A 219 -8.86 8.68 3.33
C SER A 219 -8.87 9.98 4.18
N GLU A 220 -9.54 11.04 3.74
CA GLU A 220 -9.65 12.32 4.47
C GLU A 220 -10.84 12.39 5.44
N THR A 221 -11.65 11.33 5.55
CA THR A 221 -12.86 11.35 6.41
C THR A 221 -12.85 10.19 7.40
N THR A 222 -12.04 10.28 8.45
CA THR A 222 -12.27 9.53 9.71
C THR A 222 -11.68 10.30 10.88
#